data_AF-T1CBE9-F1
#
_entry.id   AF-T1CBE9-F1
#
_cell.length_a   1.000
_cell.length_b   1.000
_cell.length_c   1.000
_cell.angle_alpha   90.00
_cell.angle_beta   90.00
_cell.angle_gamma   90.00
#
_symmetry.space_group_name_H-M   'P 1'
#
loop_
_entity.id
_entity.type
_entity.pdbx_description
1 polymer ?
#
loop_
_entity_poly.entity_id
_entity_poly.type
_entity_poly.pdbx_seq_one_letter_code
_entity_poly.pdbx_strand_id
1 'polypeptide(L)' 'MKSTSEAASETAIEAVLLDDGYTRVDAQGFDRERAISPDEALGFFHATQGTVWEKPEAMRA' A
#
# COMPACT_ATOMS: atom_id res chain seq x y z
N MET A 1 34.50 -6.91 -0.78
CA MET A 1 33.07 -6.92 -0.39
C MET A 1 32.31 -7.57 -1.54
N LYS A 2 31.45 -8.57 -1.27
CA LYS A 2 30.62 -9.16 -2.32
C LYS A 2 29.66 -8.07 -2.80
N SER A 3 29.79 -7.64 -4.05
CA SER A 3 28.83 -6.72 -4.68
C SER A 3 27.53 -7.48 -4.93
N THR A 4 26.72 -7.62 -3.91
CA THR A 4 25.30 -7.90 -4.11
C THR A 4 24.75 -6.67 -4.82
N SER A 5 24.32 -6.84 -6.07
CA SER A 5 23.63 -5.77 -6.81
C SER A 5 22.44 -5.28 -5.97
N GLU A 6 22.13 -3.99 -6.01
CA GLU A 6 21.00 -3.41 -5.25
C GLU A 6 19.72 -4.23 -5.44
N ALA A 7 19.43 -4.67 -6.66
CA ALA A 7 18.30 -5.53 -6.97
C ALA A 7 18.28 -6.83 -6.16
N ALA A 8 19.43 -7.48 -5.93
CA ALA A 8 19.51 -8.70 -5.14
C ALA A 8 19.32 -8.43 -3.64
N SER A 9 19.77 -7.26 -3.16
CA SER A 9 19.50 -6.82 -1.79
C SER A 9 18.01 -6.49 -1.59
N GLU A 10 17.40 -5.73 -2.50
CA GLU A 10 15.98 -5.39 -2.48
C GLU A 10 15.09 -6.64 -2.55
N THR A 11 15.46 -7.62 -3.40
CA THR A 11 14.75 -8.91 -3.49
C THR A 11 14.81 -9.68 -2.16
N ALA A 12 15.96 -9.68 -1.48
CA ALA A 12 16.11 -10.36 -0.20
C ALA A 12 15.27 -9.69 0.91
N ILE A 13 15.22 -8.35 0.94
CA ILE A 13 14.39 -7.59 1.87
C ILE A 13 12.91 -7.86 1.60
N GLU A 14 12.49 -7.80 0.33
CA GLU A 14 11.11 -8.09 -0.07
C GLU A 14 10.66 -9.48 0.37
N ALA A 15 11.49 -10.50 0.17
CA ALA A 15 11.17 -11.87 0.58
C ALA A 15 10.91 -11.99 2.10
N VAL A 16 11.70 -11.30 2.93
CA VAL A 16 11.50 -11.28 4.39
C VAL A 16 10.20 -10.57 4.77
N LEU A 17 9.90 -9.43 4.14
CA LEU A 17 8.67 -8.70 4.43
C LEU A 17 7.42 -9.51 4.05
N LEU A 18 7.44 -10.17 2.89
CA LEU A 18 6.32 -11.00 2.45
C LEU A 18 6.08 -12.19 3.39
N ASP A 19 7.16 -12.80 3.92
CA ASP A 19 7.06 -13.87 4.92
C ASP A 19 6.45 -13.38 6.24
N ASP A 20 6.74 -12.14 6.65
CA ASP A 20 6.20 -11.49 7.86
C ASP A 20 4.74 -11.00 7.69
N GLY A 21 4.10 -11.30 6.56
CA GLY A 21 2.68 -10.99 6.31
C GLY A 21 2.43 -9.65 5.62
N TYR A 22 3.49 -8.97 5.15
CA TYR A 22 3.31 -7.81 4.26
C TYR A 22 2.76 -8.26 2.90
N THR A 23 1.96 -7.39 2.28
CA THR A 23 1.39 -7.65 0.96
C THR A 23 2.11 -6.80 -0.09
N ARG A 24 2.41 -7.41 -1.24
CA ARG A 24 2.97 -6.68 -2.38
C ARG A 24 1.91 -5.77 -2.97
N VAL A 25 2.21 -4.48 -3.07
CA VAL A 25 1.38 -3.48 -3.76
C VAL A 25 1.97 -3.21 -5.14
N ASP A 26 1.10 -3.05 -6.14
CA ASP A 26 1.52 -2.73 -7.50
C ASP A 26 2.18 -1.34 -7.58
N ALA A 27 3.31 -1.26 -8.29
CA ALA A 27 4.09 -0.03 -8.41
C ALA A 27 3.52 0.96 -9.44
N GLN A 28 2.68 0.53 -10.39
CA GLN A 28 2.05 1.45 -11.36
C GLN A 28 0.94 2.28 -10.71
N GLY A 29 0.31 1.77 -9.65
CA GLY A 29 -0.70 2.49 -8.86
C GLY A 29 -0.15 3.57 -7.92
N PHE A 30 1.17 3.75 -7.84
CA PHE A 30 1.79 4.74 -6.94
C PHE A 30 1.82 6.14 -7.57
N ASP A 31 1.09 7.06 -6.96
CA ASP A 31 1.13 8.49 -7.30
C ASP A 31 2.40 9.12 -6.70
N ARG A 32 3.38 9.41 -7.57
CA ARG A 32 4.67 9.98 -7.17
C ARG A 32 4.59 11.42 -6.68
N GLU A 33 3.64 12.21 -7.20
CA GLU A 33 3.50 13.61 -6.78
C GLU A 33 2.95 13.69 -5.35
N ARG A 34 2.02 12.80 -5.02
CA ARG A 34 1.38 12.72 -3.71
C ARG A 34 2.08 11.75 -2.76
N ALA A 35 3.02 10.96 -3.26
CA ALA A 35 3.74 9.91 -2.55
C ALA A 35 2.81 8.88 -1.85
N ILE A 36 1.72 8.51 -2.51
CA ILE A 36 0.74 7.55 -1.99
C ILE A 36 0.29 6.57 -3.08
N SER A 37 -0.19 5.39 -2.67
CA SER A 37 -0.99 4.51 -3.52
C SER A 37 -2.47 4.82 -3.26
N PRO A 38 -3.18 5.55 -4.15
CA PRO A 38 -4.51 6.08 -3.85
C PRO A 38 -5.55 5.00 -3.51
N ASP A 39 -5.55 3.88 -4.25
CA ASP A 39 -6.46 2.77 -3.99
C ASP A 39 -6.21 2.09 -2.63
N GLU A 40 -4.94 1.89 -2.26
CA GLU A 40 -4.59 1.33 -0.94
C GLU A 40 -4.93 2.29 0.19
N ALA A 41 -4.67 3.59 0.01
CA ALA A 41 -5.04 4.59 1.00
C ALA A 41 -6.57 4.62 1.19
N LEU A 42 -7.33 4.58 0.10
CA LEU A 42 -8.79 4.55 0.14
C LEU A 42 -9.32 3.27 0.79
N GLY A 43 -8.77 2.10 0.41
CA GLY A 43 -9.10 0.81 1.02
C GLY A 43 -8.81 0.80 2.52
N PHE A 44 -7.69 1.36 2.94
CA PHE A 44 -7.34 1.54 4.35
C PHE A 44 -8.37 2.39 5.10
N PHE A 45 -8.80 3.52 4.51
CA PHE A 45 -9.82 4.37 5.13
C PHE A 45 -11.17 3.66 5.22
N HIS A 46 -11.59 2.90 4.21
CA HIS A 46 -12.82 2.10 4.30
C HIS A 46 -12.73 1.03 5.40
N ALA A 47 -11.59 0.34 5.52
CA ALA A 47 -11.39 -0.70 6.52
C ALA A 47 -11.34 -0.16 7.96
N THR A 48 -10.82 1.04 8.16
CA THR A 48 -10.58 1.61 9.50
C THR A 48 -11.61 2.64 9.94
N GLN A 49 -12.29 3.31 8.99
CA GLN A 49 -13.17 4.45 9.24
C GLN A 49 -14.57 4.29 8.65
N GLY A 50 -15.05 3.06 8.47
CA GLY A 50 -16.36 2.77 7.85
C GLY A 50 -17.51 3.64 8.36
N THR A 51 -17.64 3.83 9.69
CA THR A 51 -18.72 4.63 10.30
C THR A 51 -18.67 6.12 9.97
N VAL A 52 -17.49 6.66 9.64
CA VAL A 52 -17.33 8.06 9.22
C VAL A 52 -17.86 8.25 7.80
N TRP A 53 -17.69 7.22 6.97
CA TRP A 53 -18.08 7.22 5.56
C TRP A 53 -19.50 6.72 5.29
N GLU A 54 -20.18 6.11 6.26
CA GLU A 54 -21.63 5.81 6.14
C GLU A 54 -22.51 7.06 6.20
N LYS A 55 -22.12 8.09 6.96
CA LYS A 55 -22.87 9.36 7.08
C LYS A 55 -23.05 10.13 5.75
N PRO A 56 -22.03 10.28 4.89
CA PRO A 56 -22.21 11.00 3.63
C PRO A 56 -23.08 10.27 2.59
N GLU A 57 -23.20 8.95 2.62
CA GLU A 57 -24.07 8.22 1.68
C GLU A 57 -25.56 8.38 2.00
N ALA A 58 -25.92 8.48 3.29
CA ALA A 58 -27.30 8.70 3.72
C ALA A 58 -27.88 10.08 3.34
N MET A 59 -27.04 11.06 3.01
CA MET A 59 -27.43 12.42 2.61
C MET A 59 -27.52 12.61 1.09
N ARG A 60 -27.12 11.60 0.30
CA ARG A 60 -27.23 11.61 -1.17
C ARG A 60 -28.53 10.97 -1.69
N ALA A 61 -29.48 10.64 -0.80
CA ALA A 61 -30.81 10.10 -1.11
C ALA A 61 -31.90 11.19 -1.08
#